data_AF-A0A838VXL4-F1
#
_entry.id   AF-A0A838VXL4-F1
#
_cell.length_a   1.000
_cell.length_b   1.000
_cell.length_c   1.000
_cell.angle_alpha   90.00
_cell.angle_beta   90.00
_cell.angle_gamma   90.00
#
_symmetry.space_group_name_H-M   'P 1'
#
loop_
_entity.id
_entity.type
_entity.pdbx_description
1 polymer ?
#
loop_
_entity_poly.entity_id
_entity_poly.type
_entity_poly.pdbx_seq_one_letter_code
_entity_poly.pdbx_strand_id
1 'polypeptide(L)'
;MPIKNIVQTLAKKLKCTPRDILTFLQLQLFLTLISWPILLCWGLPLSLASPVGNFIFTPFLIIFLSLASLVFFSELLYIPNGFLVYLLEQVADWWYTILTYCDRSWLFYSPQPSLGTALLIPALAFLILHTKKLSRPLISTIIFALSIIGIAGYLRYDFNPTGTISIVGHPEKQLTLIHYPQATVLIDPGYLGKTISATNWVTYTLIPELTKKSVQTIDYLIVLKPSSLVFQALTTLCNKFLVKHIYLVSWSGQLNNTGWRAWEQLLAVQQRLSLKITSIDKEPLTLTFSPQDSLTLTPTGTVIKKNKLRYPRVTITGALSGIAIEPVSSLT
;
A
#
# COMPACT_ATOMS: atom_id res chain seq x y z
N MET A 1 -19.75 -41.20 26.98
CA MET A 1 -18.37 -41.32 26.46
C MET A 1 -17.46 -40.50 27.37
N PRO A 2 -16.41 -41.06 28.00
CA PRO A 2 -15.67 -40.34 29.03
C PRO A 2 -14.87 -39.16 28.43
N ILE A 3 -14.95 -37.99 29.05
CA ILE A 3 -14.29 -36.73 28.64
C ILE A 3 -12.80 -36.95 28.31
N LYS A 4 -12.13 -37.86 29.04
CA LYS A 4 -10.73 -38.27 28.78
C LYS A 4 -10.50 -38.80 27.36
N ASN A 5 -11.43 -39.57 26.79
CA ASN A 5 -11.29 -40.12 25.44
C ASN A 5 -11.45 -39.02 24.37
N ILE A 6 -12.29 -38.03 24.62
CA ILE A 6 -12.45 -36.87 23.72
C ILE A 6 -11.19 -36.02 23.75
N VAL A 7 -10.66 -35.70 24.95
CA VAL A 7 -9.42 -34.92 25.09
C VAL A 7 -8.22 -35.63 24.47
N GLN A 8 -8.09 -36.95 24.65
CA GLN A 8 -7.01 -37.71 24.03
C GLN A 8 -7.15 -37.82 22.51
N THR A 9 -8.38 -37.95 22.00
CA THR A 9 -8.63 -37.99 20.55
C THR A 9 -8.37 -36.63 19.92
N LEU A 10 -8.77 -35.54 20.59
CA LEU A 10 -8.45 -34.18 20.17
C LEU A 10 -6.95 -33.92 20.25
N ALA A 11 -6.27 -34.26 21.33
CA ALA A 11 -4.82 -34.11 21.46
C ALA A 11 -4.05 -34.93 20.41
N LYS A 12 -4.53 -36.13 20.07
CA LYS A 12 -3.95 -36.97 19.02
C LYS A 12 -4.23 -36.42 17.62
N LYS A 13 -5.39 -35.80 17.39
CA LYS A 13 -5.73 -35.07 16.14
C LYS A 13 -5.02 -33.71 16.04
N LEU A 14 -4.68 -33.09 17.17
CA LEU A 14 -3.95 -31.83 17.28
C LEU A 14 -2.44 -32.00 17.20
N LYS A 15 -1.92 -33.24 17.21
CA LYS A 15 -0.51 -33.51 16.88
C LYS A 15 -0.29 -33.23 15.41
N CYS A 16 -0.06 -31.96 15.10
CA CYS A 16 0.42 -31.49 13.80
C CYS A 16 1.76 -32.17 13.54
N THR A 17 1.81 -33.07 12.56
CA THR A 17 3.09 -33.66 12.18
C THR A 17 3.90 -32.64 11.39
N PRO A 18 5.24 -32.67 11.43
CA PRO A 18 6.07 -31.80 10.59
C PRO A 18 5.71 -31.89 9.10
N ARG A 19 5.21 -33.06 8.67
CA ARG A 19 4.71 -33.28 7.32
C ARG A 19 3.47 -32.43 7.02
N ASP A 20 2.52 -32.32 7.95
CA ASP A 20 1.31 -31.51 7.76
C ASP A 20 1.66 -30.02 7.64
N ILE A 21 2.60 -29.55 8.45
CA ILE A 21 3.12 -28.17 8.38
C ILE A 21 3.79 -27.92 7.02
N LEU A 22 4.62 -28.85 6.55
CA LEU A 22 5.27 -28.74 5.24
C LEU A 22 4.25 -28.76 4.09
N THR A 23 3.23 -29.63 4.16
CA THR A 23 2.17 -29.68 3.15
C THR A 23 1.32 -28.40 3.15
N PHE A 24 1.02 -27.85 4.32
CA PHE A 24 0.37 -26.55 4.43
C PHE A 24 1.22 -25.44 3.80
N LEU A 25 2.51 -25.37 4.15
CA LEU A 25 3.42 -24.36 3.62
C LEU A 25 3.58 -24.48 2.10
N GLN A 26 3.72 -25.70 1.59
CA GLN A 26 3.74 -26.01 0.16
C GLN A 26 2.49 -25.46 -0.54
N LEU A 27 1.30 -25.72 0.01
CA LEU A 27 0.03 -25.25 -0.55
C LEU A 27 -0.04 -23.71 -0.54
N GLN A 28 0.37 -23.06 0.56
CA GLN A 28 0.37 -21.60 0.67
C GLN A 28 1.33 -20.95 -0.33
N LEU A 29 2.54 -21.49 -0.50
CA LEU A 29 3.51 -20.97 -1.48
C LEU A 29 3.02 -21.17 -2.92
N PHE A 30 2.37 -22.30 -3.21
CA PHE A 30 1.74 -22.56 -4.50
C PHE A 30 0.60 -21.57 -4.79
N LEU A 31 -0.33 -21.37 -3.84
CA LEU A 31 -1.41 -20.39 -3.96
C LEU A 31 -0.87 -18.97 -4.10
N THR A 32 0.21 -18.65 -3.39
CA THR A 32 0.91 -17.38 -3.51
C THR A 32 1.41 -17.18 -4.93
N LEU A 33 2.15 -18.14 -5.50
CA LEU A 33 2.64 -18.04 -6.89
C LEU A 33 1.51 -17.91 -7.92
N ILE A 34 0.42 -18.66 -7.79
CA ILE A 34 -0.70 -18.57 -8.74
C ILE A 34 -1.44 -17.24 -8.63
N SER A 35 -1.61 -16.71 -7.42
CA SER A 35 -2.30 -15.43 -7.21
C SER A 35 -1.42 -14.21 -7.52
N TRP A 36 -0.09 -14.38 -7.49
CA TRP A 36 0.86 -13.27 -7.62
C TRP A 36 0.70 -12.45 -8.90
N PRO A 37 0.53 -13.03 -10.11
CA PRO A 37 0.30 -12.23 -11.32
C PRO A 37 -0.91 -11.30 -11.22
N ILE A 38 -1.99 -11.76 -10.60
CA ILE A 38 -3.21 -10.96 -10.41
C ILE A 38 -2.90 -9.79 -9.47
N LEU A 39 -2.23 -10.06 -8.34
CA LEU A 39 -1.82 -9.04 -7.37
C LEU A 39 -0.89 -7.99 -8.00
N LEU A 40 0.11 -8.43 -8.77
CA LEU A 40 1.05 -7.53 -9.46
C LEU A 40 0.36 -6.65 -10.51
N CYS A 41 -0.49 -7.25 -11.35
CA CYS A 41 -1.28 -6.50 -12.35
C CYS A 41 -2.28 -5.52 -11.71
N TRP A 42 -2.70 -5.79 -10.48
CA TRP A 42 -3.53 -4.89 -9.68
C TRP A 42 -2.72 -3.88 -8.87
N GLY A 43 -1.39 -3.95 -8.86
CA GLY A 43 -0.54 -3.07 -8.06
C GLY A 43 -0.68 -3.30 -6.55
N LEU A 44 -1.04 -4.50 -6.12
CA LEU A 44 -1.10 -4.86 -4.71
C LEU A 44 0.26 -5.42 -4.25
N PRO A 45 0.81 -4.93 -3.13
CA PRO A 45 2.05 -5.49 -2.59
C PRO A 45 1.85 -6.92 -2.12
N LEU A 46 2.88 -7.75 -2.28
CA LEU A 46 2.88 -9.11 -1.77
C LEU A 46 3.34 -9.10 -0.31
N SER A 47 2.54 -9.61 0.61
CA SER A 47 2.99 -9.80 2.00
C SER A 47 3.81 -11.08 2.13
N LEU A 48 5.09 -10.95 2.49
CA LEU A 48 5.94 -12.08 2.87
C LEU A 48 5.40 -12.79 4.12
N ALA A 49 4.60 -12.09 4.92
CA ALA A 49 3.94 -12.66 6.09
C ALA A 49 2.78 -13.58 5.70
N SER A 50 2.28 -13.54 4.46
CA SER A 50 1.02 -14.19 4.07
C SER A 50 0.94 -15.69 4.45
N PRO A 51 1.97 -16.53 4.24
CA PRO A 51 1.89 -17.93 4.67
C PRO A 51 1.74 -18.10 6.19
N VAL A 52 2.47 -17.29 6.97
CA VAL A 52 2.41 -17.29 8.45
C VAL A 52 1.08 -16.71 8.91
N GLY A 53 0.65 -15.61 8.29
CA GLY A 53 -0.62 -14.96 8.52
C GLY A 53 -1.78 -15.91 8.29
N ASN A 54 -1.82 -16.64 7.17
CA ASN A 54 -2.86 -17.61 6.87
C ASN A 54 -2.84 -18.81 7.84
N PHE A 55 -1.66 -19.24 8.28
CA PHE A 55 -1.51 -20.31 9.27
C PHE A 55 -2.13 -19.92 10.61
N ILE A 56 -1.85 -18.71 11.09
CA ILE A 56 -2.36 -18.18 12.36
C ILE A 56 -3.82 -17.74 12.22
N PHE A 57 -4.20 -17.14 11.10
CA PHE A 57 -5.53 -16.61 10.86
C PHE A 57 -6.60 -17.69 10.83
N THR A 58 -6.31 -18.86 10.22
CA THR A 58 -7.29 -19.94 10.08
C THR A 58 -7.89 -20.40 11.42
N PRO A 59 -7.12 -20.76 12.47
CA PRO A 59 -7.68 -21.14 13.77
C PRO A 59 -8.41 -19.97 14.45
N PHE A 60 -7.88 -18.75 14.37
CA PHE A 60 -8.56 -17.56 14.91
C PHE A 60 -9.93 -17.34 14.26
N LEU A 61 -10.00 -17.43 12.93
CA LEU A 61 -11.23 -17.30 12.17
C LEU A 61 -12.25 -18.38 12.54
N ILE A 62 -11.81 -19.63 12.71
CA ILE A 62 -12.69 -20.74 13.11
C ILE A 62 -13.28 -20.47 14.50
N ILE A 63 -12.45 -20.07 15.48
CA ILE A 63 -12.92 -19.75 16.85
C ILE A 63 -13.90 -18.56 16.79
N PHE A 64 -13.52 -17.50 16.08
CA PHE A 64 -14.33 -16.30 15.91
C PHE A 64 -15.70 -16.62 15.30
N LEU A 65 -15.74 -17.33 14.17
CA LEU A 65 -16.98 -17.73 13.51
C LEU A 65 -17.83 -18.66 14.36
N SER A 66 -17.19 -19.57 15.11
CA SER A 66 -17.91 -20.48 16.02
C SER A 66 -18.59 -19.71 17.14
N LEU A 67 -17.86 -18.80 17.80
CA LEU A 67 -18.41 -17.93 18.86
C LEU A 67 -19.50 -17.00 18.31
N ALA A 68 -19.27 -16.36 17.16
CA ALA A 68 -20.27 -15.49 16.53
C ALA A 68 -21.55 -16.27 16.18
N SER A 69 -21.42 -17.50 15.67
CA SER A 69 -22.57 -18.37 15.39
C SER A 69 -23.30 -18.74 16.68
N LEU A 70 -22.59 -19.06 17.76
CA LEU A 70 -23.20 -19.38 19.07
C LEU A 70 -23.92 -18.17 19.67
N VAL A 71 -23.35 -16.97 19.57
CA VAL A 71 -24.00 -15.72 19.99
C VAL A 71 -25.32 -15.54 19.23
N PHE A 72 -25.27 -15.70 17.90
CA PHE A 72 -26.46 -15.61 17.04
C PHE A 72 -27.56 -16.60 17.43
N PHE A 73 -27.23 -17.88 17.61
CA PHE A 73 -28.23 -18.88 18.00
C PHE A 73 -28.73 -18.69 19.44
N SER A 74 -27.88 -18.24 20.35
CA SER A 74 -28.30 -17.95 21.74
C SER A 74 -29.28 -16.78 21.77
N GLU A 75 -29.02 -15.73 20.99
CA GLU A 75 -29.94 -14.60 20.83
C GLU A 75 -31.27 -15.06 20.24
N LEU A 76 -31.25 -15.90 19.20
CA LEU A 76 -32.45 -16.44 18.56
C LEU A 76 -33.33 -17.26 19.52
N LEU A 77 -32.72 -17.92 20.50
CA LEU A 77 -33.40 -18.74 21.51
C LEU A 77 -33.67 -17.97 22.81
N TYR A 78 -33.41 -16.67 22.86
CA TYR A 78 -33.51 -15.83 24.06
C TYR A 78 -32.66 -16.34 25.25
N ILE A 79 -31.53 -16.98 24.98
CA ILE A 79 -30.55 -17.42 25.98
C ILE A 79 -29.56 -16.28 26.24
N PRO A 80 -29.36 -15.84 27.50
CA PRO A 80 -28.36 -14.83 27.84
C PRO A 80 -26.96 -15.23 27.34
N ASN A 81 -26.35 -14.39 26.50
CA ASN A 81 -25.12 -14.68 25.75
C ASN A 81 -23.93 -13.80 26.14
N GLY A 82 -24.01 -13.01 27.22
CA GLY A 82 -22.97 -12.04 27.61
C GLY A 82 -21.57 -12.64 27.76
N PHE A 83 -21.46 -13.87 28.26
CA PHE A 83 -20.17 -14.58 28.33
C PHE A 83 -19.60 -14.91 26.95
N LEU A 84 -20.44 -15.30 25.98
CA LEU A 84 -20.00 -15.58 24.60
C LEU A 84 -19.56 -14.29 23.89
N VAL A 85 -20.26 -13.19 24.11
CA VAL A 85 -19.88 -11.86 23.60
C VAL A 85 -18.52 -11.45 24.13
N TYR A 86 -18.31 -11.56 25.45
CA TYR A 86 -17.00 -11.28 26.06
C TYR A 86 -15.88 -12.13 25.45
N LEU A 87 -16.08 -13.44 25.26
CA LEU A 87 -15.08 -14.30 24.61
C LEU A 87 -14.80 -13.89 23.17
N LEU A 88 -15.83 -13.48 22.41
CA LEU A 88 -15.67 -13.01 21.03
C LEU A 88 -14.83 -11.73 20.98
N GLU A 89 -15.07 -10.79 21.91
CA GLU A 89 -14.27 -9.57 22.07
C GLU A 89 -12.80 -9.91 22.40
N GLN A 90 -12.54 -10.85 23.32
CA GLN A 90 -11.17 -11.26 23.64
C GLN A 90 -10.44 -11.87 22.43
N VAL A 91 -11.13 -12.67 21.62
CA VAL A 91 -10.55 -13.23 20.38
C VAL A 91 -10.24 -12.11 19.37
N ALA A 92 -11.10 -11.09 19.27
CA ALA A 92 -10.88 -9.93 18.42
C ALA A 92 -9.69 -9.07 18.90
N ASP A 93 -9.56 -8.85 20.21
CA ASP A 93 -8.46 -8.08 20.80
C ASP A 93 -7.10 -8.79 20.60
N TRP A 94 -7.06 -10.11 20.79
CA TRP A 94 -5.88 -10.90 20.48
C TRP A 94 -5.52 -10.83 19.01
N TRP A 95 -6.50 -10.92 18.12
CA TRP A 95 -6.28 -10.79 16.69
C TRP A 95 -5.73 -9.40 16.33
N TYR A 96 -6.31 -8.33 16.88
CA TYR A 96 -5.82 -6.97 16.68
C TYR A 96 -4.38 -6.81 17.17
N THR A 97 -4.08 -7.33 18.37
CA THR A 97 -2.72 -7.34 18.93
C THR A 97 -1.74 -8.06 18.01
N ILE A 98 -2.11 -9.23 17.48
CA ILE A 98 -1.27 -9.97 16.53
C ILE A 98 -1.00 -9.15 15.26
N LEU A 99 -2.01 -8.48 14.72
CA LEU A 99 -1.87 -7.63 13.54
C LEU A 99 -0.93 -6.45 13.76
N THR A 100 -0.79 -5.95 15.00
CA THR A 100 0.17 -4.86 15.29
C THR A 100 1.64 -5.27 15.13
N TYR A 101 1.96 -6.57 15.19
CA TYR A 101 3.32 -7.06 14.95
C TYR A 101 3.70 -7.13 13.47
N CYS A 102 2.71 -7.02 12.56
CA CYS A 102 2.97 -7.00 11.12
C CYS A 102 3.42 -5.59 10.70
N ASP A 103 4.72 -5.43 10.49
CA ASP A 103 5.28 -4.18 9.98
C ASP A 103 5.14 -4.10 8.44
N ARG A 104 5.13 -2.86 7.91
CA ARG A 104 5.07 -2.58 6.47
C ARG A 104 6.30 -3.11 5.72
N SER A 105 7.41 -3.35 6.41
CA SER A 105 8.62 -3.97 5.84
C SER A 105 8.39 -5.37 5.27
N TRP A 106 7.29 -6.03 5.65
CA TRP A 106 6.91 -7.34 5.13
C TRP A 106 6.23 -7.26 3.76
N LEU A 107 5.85 -6.06 3.32
CA LEU A 107 5.22 -5.82 2.03
C LEU A 107 6.29 -5.65 0.94
N PHE A 108 6.29 -6.58 -0.01
CA PHE A 108 7.10 -6.52 -1.20
C PHE A 108 6.35 -5.79 -2.31
N TYR A 109 6.85 -4.61 -2.68
CA TYR A 109 6.36 -3.84 -3.82
C TYR A 109 7.20 -4.22 -5.04
N SER A 110 6.51 -4.53 -6.13
CA SER A 110 7.14 -5.01 -7.35
C SER A 110 6.44 -4.36 -8.53
N PRO A 111 7.19 -4.03 -9.59
CA PRO A 111 6.61 -3.52 -10.81
C PRO A 111 5.59 -4.47 -11.43
N GLN A 112 4.74 -3.93 -12.28
CA GLN A 112 3.90 -4.75 -13.14
C GLN A 112 4.80 -5.55 -14.11
N PRO A 113 4.79 -6.89 -14.05
CA PRO A 113 5.56 -7.73 -14.95
C PRO A 113 5.00 -7.63 -16.38
N SER A 114 5.83 -7.98 -17.36
CA SER A 114 5.33 -8.25 -18.71
C SER A 114 4.28 -9.37 -18.68
N LEU A 115 3.34 -9.37 -19.63
CA LEU A 115 2.30 -10.43 -19.71
C LEU A 115 2.93 -11.83 -19.80
N GLY A 116 4.04 -11.99 -20.52
CA GLY A 116 4.76 -13.25 -20.62
C GLY A 116 5.29 -13.73 -19.27
N THR A 117 5.96 -12.84 -18.52
CA THR A 117 6.43 -13.12 -17.17
C THR A 117 5.26 -13.46 -16.24
N ALA A 118 4.16 -12.70 -16.32
CA ALA A 118 2.95 -12.94 -15.52
C ALA A 118 2.34 -14.33 -15.75
N LEU A 119 2.32 -14.83 -17.00
CA LEU A 119 1.82 -16.16 -17.34
C LEU A 119 2.82 -17.28 -17.00
N LEU A 120 4.12 -16.98 -17.03
CA LEU A 120 5.17 -17.96 -16.70
C LEU A 120 5.13 -18.35 -15.22
N ILE A 121 4.84 -17.42 -14.31
CA ILE A 121 4.78 -17.67 -12.86
C ILE A 121 3.82 -18.83 -12.50
N PRO A 122 2.52 -18.82 -12.87
CA PRO A 122 1.61 -19.91 -12.56
C PRO A 122 1.97 -21.18 -13.31
N ALA A 123 2.46 -21.09 -14.55
CA ALA A 123 2.93 -22.26 -15.30
C ALA A 123 4.08 -22.99 -14.58
N LEU A 124 5.05 -22.25 -14.05
CA LEU A 124 6.11 -22.79 -13.19
C LEU A 124 5.53 -23.41 -11.92
N ALA A 125 4.54 -22.76 -11.29
CA ALA A 125 3.92 -23.30 -10.08
C ALA A 125 3.24 -24.66 -10.33
N PHE A 126 2.50 -24.79 -11.43
CA PHE A 126 1.88 -26.06 -11.84
C PHE A 126 2.92 -27.11 -12.23
N LEU A 127 4.00 -26.73 -12.91
CA LEU A 127 5.09 -27.64 -13.28
C LEU A 127 5.76 -28.25 -12.03
N ILE A 128 6.06 -27.42 -11.03
CA ILE A 128 6.63 -27.86 -9.75
C ILE A 128 5.69 -28.85 -9.06
N LEU A 129 4.38 -28.56 -9.04
CA LEU A 129 3.39 -29.43 -8.39
C LEU A 129 3.20 -30.77 -9.11
N HIS A 130 3.20 -30.78 -10.46
CA HIS A 130 2.90 -31.97 -11.24
C HIS A 130 4.12 -32.91 -11.43
N THR A 131 5.33 -32.41 -11.24
CA THR A 131 6.54 -33.22 -11.42
C THR A 131 6.69 -34.24 -10.29
N LYS A 132 6.49 -35.53 -10.58
CA LYS A 132 6.55 -36.64 -9.60
C LYS A 132 7.82 -36.66 -8.74
N LYS A 133 8.97 -36.25 -9.28
CA LYS A 133 10.24 -36.19 -8.51
C LYS A 133 10.24 -35.04 -7.48
N LEU A 134 9.49 -33.97 -7.75
CA LEU A 134 9.40 -32.78 -6.91
C LEU A 134 8.23 -32.85 -5.92
N SER A 135 7.35 -33.86 -6.01
CA SER A 135 6.17 -33.99 -5.16
C SER A 135 6.46 -34.30 -3.68
N ARG A 136 7.73 -34.54 -3.31
CA ARG A 136 8.13 -34.62 -1.90
C ARG A 136 7.92 -33.23 -1.25
N PRO A 137 7.16 -33.13 -0.14
CA PRO A 137 6.68 -31.84 0.37
C PRO A 137 7.83 -30.89 0.73
N LEU A 138 8.91 -31.40 1.33
CA LEU A 138 10.09 -30.59 1.65
C LEU A 138 10.77 -30.03 0.39
N ILE A 139 10.99 -30.86 -0.63
CA ILE A 139 11.67 -30.46 -1.87
C ILE A 139 10.80 -29.44 -2.62
N SER A 140 9.50 -29.73 -2.78
CA SER A 140 8.55 -28.80 -3.42
C SER A 140 8.52 -27.45 -2.70
N THR A 141 8.46 -27.45 -1.37
CA THR A 141 8.46 -26.22 -0.55
C THR A 141 9.72 -25.40 -0.79
N ILE A 142 10.90 -26.03 -0.78
CA ILE A 142 12.17 -25.35 -1.04
C ILE A 142 12.18 -24.75 -2.46
N ILE A 143 11.74 -25.52 -3.46
CA ILE A 143 11.70 -25.04 -4.85
C ILE A 143 10.73 -23.87 -4.99
N PHE A 144 9.52 -23.95 -4.42
CA PHE A 144 8.57 -22.83 -4.45
C PHE A 144 9.13 -21.58 -3.78
N ALA A 145 9.77 -21.73 -2.61
CA ALA A 145 10.40 -20.61 -1.92
C ALA A 145 11.52 -19.98 -2.76
N LEU A 146 12.40 -20.81 -3.34
CA LEU A 146 13.45 -20.35 -4.25
C LEU A 146 12.89 -19.69 -5.51
N SER A 147 11.79 -20.20 -6.08
CA SER A 147 11.11 -19.57 -7.22
C SER A 147 10.56 -18.20 -6.85
N ILE A 148 9.90 -18.05 -5.69
CA ILE A 148 9.42 -16.73 -5.22
C ILE A 148 10.59 -15.75 -5.07
N ILE A 149 11.68 -16.17 -4.40
CA ILE A 149 12.88 -15.34 -4.22
C ILE A 149 13.50 -14.97 -5.57
N GLY A 150 13.63 -15.94 -6.49
CA GLY A 150 14.19 -15.72 -7.81
C GLY A 150 13.36 -14.78 -8.68
N ILE A 151 12.03 -14.96 -8.70
CA ILE A 151 11.10 -14.07 -9.41
C ILE A 151 11.13 -12.67 -8.79
N ALA A 152 11.09 -12.56 -7.46
CA ALA A 152 11.16 -11.28 -6.77
C ALA A 152 12.48 -10.54 -7.09
N GLY A 153 13.60 -11.26 -7.07
CA GLY A 153 14.91 -10.74 -7.43
C GLY A 153 14.96 -10.29 -8.90
N TYR A 154 14.44 -11.10 -9.81
CA TYR A 154 14.34 -10.77 -11.24
C TYR A 154 13.50 -9.50 -11.47
N LEU A 155 12.29 -9.43 -10.90
CA LEU A 155 11.41 -8.26 -11.05
C LEU A 155 12.01 -7.00 -10.44
N ARG A 156 12.77 -7.12 -9.36
CA ARG A 156 13.50 -5.99 -8.76
C ARG A 156 14.67 -5.53 -9.63
N TYR A 157 15.37 -6.46 -10.28
CA TYR A 157 16.51 -6.15 -11.13
C TYR A 157 16.09 -5.51 -12.45
N ASP A 158 15.08 -6.10 -13.11
CA ASP A 158 14.56 -5.64 -14.42
C ASP A 158 13.99 -4.22 -14.34
N PHE A 159 13.60 -3.79 -13.13
CA PHE A 159 12.90 -2.54 -12.91
C PHE A 159 13.70 -1.61 -12.00
N ASN A 160 14.84 -1.16 -12.51
CA ASN A 160 15.49 0.07 -12.08
C ASN A 160 15.12 1.19 -13.06
N PRO A 161 13.96 1.86 -12.90
CA PRO A 161 13.52 2.89 -13.82
C PRO A 161 14.41 4.13 -13.67
N THR A 162 15.49 4.23 -14.44
CA THR A 162 16.31 5.44 -14.44
C THR A 162 15.63 6.54 -15.25
N GLY A 163 15.26 7.64 -14.59
CA GLY A 163 14.90 8.90 -15.25
C GLY A 163 13.56 8.88 -16.00
N THR A 164 12.58 8.09 -15.56
CA THR A 164 11.27 8.07 -16.22
C THR A 164 10.35 9.15 -15.66
N ILE A 165 9.86 10.02 -16.54
CA ILE A 165 8.66 10.81 -16.28
C ILE A 165 7.49 9.95 -16.68
N SER A 166 6.62 9.67 -15.73
CA SER A 166 5.42 8.91 -16.02
C SER A 166 4.18 9.59 -15.48
N ILE A 167 3.14 9.44 -16.27
CA ILE A 167 1.83 9.98 -15.98
C ILE A 167 1.08 8.96 -15.14
N VAL A 168 0.49 9.43 -14.04
CA VAL A 168 -0.42 8.62 -13.21
C VAL A 168 -1.80 9.26 -13.26
N GLY A 169 -2.79 8.53 -13.78
CA GLY A 169 -4.19 8.97 -13.83
C GLY A 169 -4.82 8.95 -15.22
N HIS A 170 -5.88 9.73 -15.38
CA HIS A 170 -6.64 9.85 -16.64
C HIS A 170 -5.90 10.77 -17.62
N PRO A 171 -5.97 10.57 -18.95
CA PRO A 171 -5.26 11.39 -19.94
C PRO A 171 -5.41 12.92 -19.78
N GLU A 172 -6.54 13.39 -19.27
CA GLU A 172 -6.81 14.83 -19.09
C GLU A 172 -6.45 15.36 -17.69
N LYS A 173 -6.16 14.47 -16.73
CA LYS A 173 -5.94 14.81 -15.32
C LYS A 173 -4.87 13.89 -14.74
N GLN A 174 -3.65 14.40 -14.78
CA GLN A 174 -2.45 13.61 -14.57
C GLN A 174 -1.69 14.11 -13.35
N LEU A 175 -1.22 13.18 -12.53
CA LEU A 175 -0.10 13.44 -11.63
C LEU A 175 1.19 13.15 -12.41
N THR A 176 2.21 13.99 -12.20
CA THR A 176 3.53 13.76 -12.78
C THR A 176 4.38 13.02 -11.76
N LEU A 177 4.72 11.77 -12.06
CA LEU A 177 5.68 11.00 -11.29
C LEU A 177 7.03 11.08 -11.99
N ILE A 178 8.04 11.54 -11.26
CA ILE A 178 9.43 11.60 -11.71
C ILE A 178 10.21 10.63 -10.85
N HIS A 179 10.76 9.60 -11.47
CA HIS A 179 11.61 8.63 -10.78
C HIS A 179 13.09 8.90 -11.07
N TYR A 180 13.84 9.17 -10.01
CA TYR A 180 15.27 9.37 -10.02
C TYR A 180 15.98 8.28 -9.21
N PRO A 181 17.23 7.93 -9.53
CA PRO A 181 17.99 6.91 -8.80
C PRO A 181 18.05 7.15 -7.28
N GLN A 182 18.00 8.42 -6.85
CA GLN A 182 18.11 8.81 -5.45
C GLN A 182 16.81 9.37 -4.86
N ALA A 183 15.80 9.66 -5.69
CA ALA A 183 14.59 10.33 -5.23
C ALA A 183 13.39 10.03 -6.13
N THR A 184 12.21 9.93 -5.54
CA THR A 184 10.95 9.93 -6.26
C THR A 184 10.18 11.21 -5.96
N VAL A 185 9.81 11.94 -7.01
CA VAL A 185 9.01 13.16 -6.92
C VAL A 185 7.63 12.91 -7.51
N LEU A 186 6.58 13.21 -6.75
CA LEU A 186 5.21 13.18 -7.22
C LEU A 186 4.64 14.60 -7.22
N ILE A 187 4.22 15.08 -8.38
CA ILE A 187 3.65 16.42 -8.54
C ILE A 187 2.15 16.31 -8.77
N ASP A 188 1.38 16.92 -7.88
CA ASP A 188 -0.06 17.11 -8.00
C ASP A 188 -0.41 18.54 -8.44
N PRO A 189 -0.83 18.75 -9.70
CA PRO A 189 -1.31 20.06 -10.16
C PRO A 189 -2.71 20.42 -9.62
N GLY A 190 -3.25 19.61 -8.71
CA GLY A 190 -4.55 19.77 -8.05
C GLY A 190 -5.60 18.77 -8.53
N TYR A 191 -5.16 17.61 -9.01
CA TYR A 191 -6.02 16.49 -9.38
C TYR A 191 -6.58 15.76 -8.15
N LEU A 192 -5.80 15.61 -7.08
CA LEU A 192 -6.28 14.96 -5.85
C LEU A 192 -7.59 15.59 -5.35
N GLY A 193 -7.70 16.93 -5.46
CA GLY A 193 -8.87 17.69 -5.06
C GLY A 193 -10.05 17.70 -6.03
N LYS A 194 -9.96 17.02 -7.19
CA LYS A 194 -11.04 16.95 -8.20
C LYS A 194 -11.83 15.63 -8.14
N THR A 195 -11.39 14.66 -7.35
CA THR A 195 -12.02 13.34 -7.26
C THR A 195 -13.20 13.37 -6.28
N ILE A 196 -14.27 12.64 -6.58
CA ILE A 196 -15.49 12.60 -5.74
C ILE A 196 -15.16 11.98 -4.37
N SER A 197 -14.35 10.92 -4.37
CA SER A 197 -13.83 10.29 -3.16
C SER A 197 -12.30 10.23 -3.21
N ALA A 198 -11.68 11.27 -2.67
CA ALA A 198 -10.23 11.40 -2.55
C ALA A 198 -9.59 10.17 -1.90
N THR A 199 -10.15 9.68 -0.79
CA THR A 199 -9.65 8.51 -0.06
C THR A 199 -9.71 7.22 -0.89
N ASN A 200 -10.82 6.97 -1.59
CA ASN A 200 -10.96 5.77 -2.40
C ASN A 200 -10.05 5.83 -3.62
N TRP A 201 -9.96 6.99 -4.28
CA TRP A 201 -9.09 7.16 -5.43
C TRP A 201 -7.61 6.97 -5.05
N VAL A 202 -7.18 7.52 -3.91
CA VAL A 202 -5.81 7.29 -3.41
C VAL A 202 -5.57 5.80 -3.13
N THR A 203 -6.50 5.15 -2.43
CA THR A 203 -6.34 3.75 -2.00
C THR A 203 -6.35 2.77 -3.18
N TYR A 204 -7.28 2.93 -4.11
CA TYR A 204 -7.59 1.93 -5.14
C TYR A 204 -7.09 2.32 -6.54
N THR A 205 -6.55 3.52 -6.71
CA THR A 205 -5.98 3.97 -7.99
C THR A 205 -4.55 4.45 -7.83
N LEU A 206 -4.31 5.48 -7.02
CA LEU A 206 -2.96 6.08 -6.92
C LEU A 206 -1.91 5.09 -6.40
N ILE A 207 -2.15 4.49 -5.23
CA ILE A 207 -1.19 3.57 -4.60
C ILE A 207 -0.92 2.34 -5.50
N PRO A 208 -1.94 1.69 -6.08
CA PRO A 208 -1.74 0.66 -7.09
C PRO A 208 -0.86 1.10 -8.27
N GLU A 209 -1.13 2.26 -8.86
CA GLU A 209 -0.34 2.76 -10.00
C GLU A 209 1.11 3.09 -9.61
N LEU A 210 1.34 3.63 -8.41
CA LEU A 210 2.69 3.83 -7.87
C LEU A 210 3.42 2.49 -7.69
N THR A 211 2.71 1.48 -7.15
CA THR A 211 3.26 0.14 -6.91
C THR A 211 3.63 -0.56 -8.22
N LYS A 212 2.77 -0.49 -9.25
CA LYS A 212 3.07 -1.02 -10.59
C LYS A 212 4.30 -0.40 -11.22
N LYS A 213 4.66 0.81 -10.81
CA LYS A 213 5.86 1.54 -11.23
C LYS A 213 7.04 1.34 -10.26
N SER A 214 6.98 0.33 -9.39
CA SER A 214 8.00 0.01 -8.39
C SER A 214 8.34 1.17 -7.44
N VAL A 215 7.41 2.11 -7.26
CA VAL A 215 7.60 3.18 -6.27
C VAL A 215 7.29 2.60 -4.90
N GLN A 216 8.25 2.72 -3.99
CA GLN A 216 8.10 2.33 -2.58
C GLN A 216 7.98 3.54 -1.66
N THR A 217 8.65 4.63 -2.04
CA THR A 217 8.74 5.86 -1.26
C THR A 217 8.53 7.05 -2.18
N ILE A 218 7.77 8.04 -1.73
CA ILE A 218 7.74 9.37 -2.33
C ILE A 218 8.62 10.26 -1.47
N ASP A 219 9.80 10.61 -1.97
CA ASP A 219 10.72 11.50 -1.27
C ASP A 219 10.14 12.92 -1.22
N TYR A 220 9.57 13.38 -2.34
CA TYR A 220 9.01 14.72 -2.46
C TYR A 220 7.63 14.70 -3.11
N LEU A 221 6.61 15.13 -2.37
CA LEU A 221 5.25 15.30 -2.85
C LEU A 221 4.92 16.78 -2.99
N ILE A 222 4.81 17.28 -4.22
CA ILE A 222 4.55 18.69 -4.51
C ILE A 222 3.07 18.86 -4.83
N VAL A 223 2.37 19.71 -4.06
CA VAL A 223 0.91 19.88 -4.15
C VAL A 223 0.59 21.34 -4.43
N LEU A 224 0.06 21.61 -5.63
CA LEU A 224 -0.09 22.97 -6.14
C LEU A 224 -1.42 23.65 -5.82
N LYS A 225 -2.44 22.90 -5.41
CA LYS A 225 -3.79 23.44 -5.12
C LYS A 225 -4.34 22.94 -3.79
N PRO A 226 -4.26 23.72 -2.71
CA PRO A 226 -4.82 23.30 -1.42
C PRO A 226 -6.35 23.26 -1.47
N SER A 227 -6.94 22.24 -0.84
CA SER A 227 -8.39 22.12 -0.65
C SER A 227 -8.70 21.05 0.40
N SER A 228 -9.93 21.04 0.94
CA SER A 228 -10.38 20.01 1.90
C SER A 228 -10.17 18.58 1.38
N LEU A 229 -10.48 18.33 0.11
CA LEU A 229 -10.35 16.99 -0.50
C LEU A 229 -8.87 16.60 -0.66
N VAL A 230 -8.00 17.56 -0.99
CA VAL A 230 -6.55 17.33 -1.05
C VAL A 230 -6.02 16.94 0.32
N PHE A 231 -6.41 17.60 1.40
CA PHE A 231 -5.95 17.23 2.74
C PHE A 231 -6.39 15.82 3.16
N GLN A 232 -7.61 15.41 2.80
CA GLN A 232 -8.07 14.02 2.99
C GLN A 232 -7.27 13.01 2.15
N ALA A 233 -6.99 13.36 0.88
CA ALA A 233 -6.16 12.54 0.00
C ALA A 233 -4.75 12.35 0.58
N LEU A 234 -4.10 13.44 1.01
CA LEU A 234 -2.77 13.43 1.60
C LEU A 234 -2.73 12.63 2.89
N THR A 235 -3.73 12.82 3.77
CA THR A 235 -3.86 12.02 5.00
C THR A 235 -3.96 10.53 4.69
N THR A 236 -4.79 10.16 3.70
CA THR A 236 -4.93 8.77 3.26
C THR A 236 -3.63 8.23 2.69
N LEU A 237 -2.95 9.00 1.84
CA LEU A 237 -1.70 8.63 1.19
C LEU A 237 -0.60 8.40 2.22
N CYS A 238 -0.33 9.36 3.11
CA CYS A 238 0.71 9.24 4.14
C CYS A 238 0.42 8.09 5.12
N ASN A 239 -0.85 7.80 5.38
CA ASN A 239 -1.22 6.67 6.22
C ASN A 239 -1.00 5.30 5.56
N LYS A 240 -0.97 5.22 4.23
CA LYS A 240 -0.87 3.94 3.50
C LYS A 240 0.42 3.79 2.71
N PHE A 241 1.15 4.86 2.49
CA PHE A 241 2.32 4.93 1.63
C PHE A 241 3.41 5.79 2.30
N LEU A 242 4.68 5.44 2.10
CA LEU A 242 5.78 6.18 2.71
C LEU A 242 6.05 7.46 1.93
N VAL A 243 5.72 8.59 2.54
CA VAL A 243 6.01 9.94 2.03
C VAL A 243 6.96 10.61 3.00
N LYS A 244 8.10 11.16 2.53
CA LYS A 244 9.10 11.80 3.39
C LYS A 244 8.86 13.29 3.56
N HIS A 245 8.60 14.00 2.45
CA HIS A 245 8.45 15.45 2.44
C HIS A 245 7.28 15.87 1.54
N ILE A 246 6.37 16.70 2.07
CA ILE A 246 5.33 17.37 1.30
C ILE A 246 5.68 18.85 1.13
N TYR A 247 5.72 19.31 -0.11
CA TYR A 247 5.73 20.72 -0.46
C TYR A 247 4.31 21.15 -0.83
N LEU A 248 3.74 22.03 -0.02
CA LEU A 248 2.36 22.48 -0.18
C LEU A 248 2.35 23.97 -0.46
N VAL A 249 1.66 24.40 -1.51
CA VAL A 249 1.52 25.83 -1.80
C VAL A 249 0.83 26.55 -0.64
N SER A 250 1.42 27.65 -0.19
CA SER A 250 0.85 28.52 0.83
C SER A 250 -0.55 29.00 0.46
N TRP A 251 -1.42 29.14 1.45
CA TRP A 251 -2.74 29.72 1.23
C TRP A 251 -3.12 30.68 2.33
N SER A 252 -4.05 31.57 1.98
CA SER A 252 -4.73 32.48 2.89
C SER A 252 -6.23 32.40 2.66
N GLY A 253 -7.01 32.89 3.62
CA GLY A 253 -8.46 32.83 3.61
C GLY A 253 -9.02 31.77 4.56
N GLN A 254 -10.32 31.49 4.46
CA GLN A 254 -11.02 30.60 5.38
C GLN A 254 -11.38 29.28 4.71
N LEU A 255 -10.90 28.18 5.28
CA LEU A 255 -11.45 26.85 5.03
C LEU A 255 -12.83 26.73 5.67
N ASN A 256 -13.70 25.90 5.10
CA ASN A 256 -14.91 25.47 5.78
C ASN A 256 -14.56 24.51 6.95
N ASN A 257 -15.52 24.22 7.82
CA ASN A 257 -15.30 23.33 8.98
C ASN A 257 -14.73 21.96 8.58
N THR A 258 -15.20 21.39 7.47
CA THR A 258 -14.67 20.12 6.93
C THR A 258 -13.22 20.24 6.51
N GLY A 259 -12.84 21.36 5.87
CA GLY A 259 -11.47 21.64 5.44
C GLY A 259 -10.52 21.84 6.62
N TRP A 260 -10.96 22.52 7.67
CA TRP A 260 -10.18 22.64 8.92
C TRP A 260 -9.95 21.28 9.57
N ARG A 261 -11.00 20.46 9.72
CA ARG A 261 -10.85 19.10 10.25
C ARG A 261 -9.90 18.24 9.42
N ALA A 262 -9.98 18.31 8.09
CA ALA A 262 -9.09 17.58 7.21
C ALA A 262 -7.63 18.05 7.31
N TRP A 263 -7.41 19.35 7.48
CA TRP A 263 -6.08 19.92 7.72
C TRP A 263 -5.51 19.49 9.08
N GLU A 264 -6.30 19.55 10.15
CA GLU A 264 -5.91 19.07 11.48
C GLU A 264 -5.55 17.57 11.48
N GLN A 265 -6.31 16.74 10.75
CA GLN A 265 -5.98 15.33 10.56
C GLN A 265 -4.63 15.14 9.85
N LEU A 266 -4.34 15.95 8.83
CA LEU A 266 -3.04 15.91 8.15
C LEU A 266 -1.90 16.32 9.09
N LEU A 267 -2.10 17.35 9.92
CA LEU A 267 -1.13 17.77 10.94
C LEU A 267 -0.91 16.69 12.02
N ALA A 268 -1.97 15.98 12.43
CA ALA A 268 -1.84 14.87 13.37
C ALA A 268 -1.02 13.71 12.76
N VAL A 269 -1.24 13.39 11.47
CA VAL A 269 -0.42 12.42 10.74
C VAL A 269 1.03 12.92 10.61
N GLN A 270 1.22 14.22 10.37
CA GLN A 270 2.54 14.82 10.27
C GLN A 270 3.35 14.58 11.55
N GLN A 271 2.75 14.88 12.71
CA GLN A 271 3.38 14.70 14.02
C GLN A 271 3.67 13.21 14.30
N ARG A 272 2.71 12.33 14.00
CA ARG A 272 2.85 10.89 14.26
C ARG A 272 3.94 10.22 13.40
N LEU A 273 4.07 10.62 12.14
CA LEU A 273 5.00 10.00 11.18
C LEU A 273 6.31 10.78 11.02
N SER A 274 6.52 11.85 11.80
CA SER A 274 7.65 12.78 11.65
C SER A 274 7.82 13.29 10.21
N LEU A 275 6.70 13.52 9.53
CA LEU A 275 6.66 14.00 8.14
C LEU A 275 7.08 15.48 8.09
N LYS A 276 7.87 15.85 7.09
CA LYS A 276 8.17 17.26 6.84
C LYS A 276 7.14 17.86 5.88
N ILE A 277 6.43 18.90 6.31
CA ILE A 277 5.58 19.72 5.44
C ILE A 277 6.24 21.10 5.32
N THR A 278 6.50 21.53 4.09
CA THR A 278 7.09 22.85 3.81
C THR A 278 6.15 23.64 2.91
N SER A 279 5.89 24.87 3.31
CA SER A 279 5.08 25.80 2.53
C SER A 279 5.86 26.34 1.35
N ILE A 280 5.25 26.39 0.17
CA ILE A 280 5.78 27.12 -0.99
C ILE A 280 5.17 28.53 -0.91
N ASP A 281 5.99 29.48 -0.47
CA ASP A 281 5.58 30.86 -0.18
C ASP A 281 5.86 31.79 -1.36
N LYS A 282 6.64 32.86 -1.14
CA LYS A 282 6.97 33.88 -2.13
C LYS A 282 8.31 33.67 -2.81
N GLU A 283 9.25 33.02 -2.12
CA GLU A 283 10.60 32.81 -2.65
C GLU A 283 10.68 31.52 -3.47
N PRO A 284 11.48 31.50 -4.56
CA PRO A 284 11.74 30.28 -5.29
C PRO A 284 12.39 29.22 -4.38
N LEU A 285 11.93 27.98 -4.51
CA LEU A 285 12.46 26.85 -3.77
C LEU A 285 13.10 25.86 -4.73
N THR A 286 14.40 25.58 -4.56
CA THR A 286 15.14 24.63 -5.39
C THR A 286 15.31 23.30 -4.65
N LEU A 287 14.84 22.22 -5.26
CA LEU A 287 15.06 20.84 -4.85
C LEU A 287 16.25 20.30 -5.64
N THR A 288 17.37 20.09 -4.95
CA THR A 288 18.58 19.55 -5.58
C THR A 288 18.63 18.03 -5.36
N PHE A 289 18.67 17.26 -6.45
CA PHE A 289 18.81 15.80 -6.41
C PHE A 289 20.25 15.37 -6.66
N SER A 290 20.92 16.08 -7.57
CA SER A 290 22.34 15.94 -7.89
C SER A 290 22.92 17.33 -8.20
N PRO A 291 24.24 17.49 -8.34
CA PRO A 291 24.84 18.78 -8.73
C PRO A 291 24.32 19.34 -10.07
N GLN A 292 23.79 18.50 -10.95
CA GLN A 292 23.28 18.87 -12.28
C GLN A 292 21.75 18.80 -12.36
N ASP A 293 21.10 18.10 -11.43
CA ASP A 293 19.66 17.85 -11.44
C ASP A 293 18.97 18.61 -10.32
N SER A 294 18.10 19.54 -10.70
CA SER A 294 17.29 20.28 -9.74
C SER A 294 15.91 20.62 -10.29
N LEU A 295 14.95 20.74 -9.37
CA LEU A 295 13.62 21.26 -9.62
C LEU A 295 13.42 22.56 -8.86
N THR A 296 13.16 23.65 -9.56
CA THR A 296 12.86 24.95 -8.98
C THR A 296 11.35 25.20 -9.02
N LEU A 297 10.78 25.48 -7.85
CA LEU A 297 9.38 25.86 -7.65
C LEU A 297 9.33 27.38 -7.53
N THR A 298 8.81 28.06 -8.55
CA THR A 298 8.79 29.53 -8.62
C THR A 298 7.36 30.06 -8.51
N PRO A 299 7.02 30.80 -7.44
CA PRO A 299 5.75 31.53 -7.34
C PRO A 299 5.69 32.68 -8.37
N THR A 300 4.64 32.72 -9.20
CA THR A 300 4.52 33.65 -10.33
C THR A 300 3.88 35.00 -9.99
N GLY A 301 3.75 35.35 -8.71
CA GLY A 301 3.03 36.56 -8.23
C GLY A 301 1.51 36.57 -8.47
N THR A 302 1.01 35.77 -9.42
CA THR A 302 -0.40 35.59 -9.73
C THR A 302 -1.08 34.82 -8.59
N VAL A 303 -2.19 35.35 -8.06
CA VAL A 303 -2.95 34.73 -6.97
C VAL A 303 -4.23 34.08 -7.51
N ILE A 304 -4.37 32.78 -7.30
CA ILE A 304 -5.57 32.02 -7.63
C ILE A 304 -6.57 32.15 -6.47
N LYS A 305 -7.84 32.43 -6.79
CA LYS A 305 -8.93 32.51 -5.81
C LYS A 305 -9.92 31.36 -6.04
N LYS A 306 -10.11 30.48 -5.06
CA LYS A 306 -11.06 29.36 -5.14
C LYS A 306 -11.68 29.06 -3.77
N ASN A 307 -13.01 29.02 -3.68
CA ASN A 307 -13.74 28.67 -2.45
C ASN A 307 -13.24 29.42 -1.19
N LYS A 308 -13.09 30.74 -1.28
CA LYS A 308 -12.53 31.62 -0.23
C LYS A 308 -11.05 31.43 0.09
N LEU A 309 -10.36 30.50 -0.56
CA LEU A 309 -8.91 30.36 -0.49
C LEU A 309 -8.23 31.23 -1.54
N ARG A 310 -7.07 31.77 -1.17
CA ARG A 310 -6.17 32.51 -2.05
C ARG A 310 -4.78 31.90 -1.94
N TYR A 311 -4.18 31.50 -3.05
CA TYR A 311 -2.85 30.87 -3.07
C TYR A 311 -2.08 31.29 -4.34
N PRO A 312 -0.75 31.38 -4.31
CA PRO A 312 0.03 31.77 -5.48
C PRO A 312 0.02 30.67 -6.54
N ARG A 313 0.04 31.06 -7.81
CA ARG A 313 0.33 30.16 -8.93
C ARG A 313 1.82 29.87 -8.90
N VAL A 314 2.17 28.59 -8.87
CA VAL A 314 3.57 28.12 -8.89
C VAL A 314 3.86 27.48 -10.24
N THR A 315 5.03 27.79 -10.80
CA THR A 315 5.61 27.13 -11.97
C THR A 315 6.74 26.24 -11.53
N ILE A 316 6.80 25.04 -12.09
CA ILE A 316 7.86 24.07 -11.85
C ILE A 316 8.76 24.04 -13.07
N THR A 317 10.04 24.32 -12.88
CA THR A 317 11.06 24.26 -13.94
C THR A 317 12.24 23.46 -13.44
N GLY A 318 12.85 22.66 -14.28
CA GLY A 318 14.07 21.95 -13.92
C GLY A 318 14.70 21.23 -15.10
N ALA A 319 15.99 20.97 -14.95
CA ALA A 319 16.74 20.08 -15.81
C ALA A 319 16.90 18.77 -15.04
N LEU A 320 16.37 17.69 -15.61
CA LEU A 320 16.47 16.37 -15.03
C LEU A 320 17.08 15.41 -16.05
N SER A 321 18.39 15.14 -15.95
CA SER A 321 19.10 14.11 -16.73
C SER A 321 18.91 14.33 -18.23
N GLY A 322 18.94 15.60 -18.66
CA GLY A 322 18.72 16.01 -20.04
C GLY A 322 17.26 16.05 -20.48
N ILE A 323 16.31 15.64 -19.64
CA ILE A 323 14.88 15.82 -19.87
C ILE A 323 14.49 17.20 -19.34
N ALA A 324 14.22 18.12 -20.27
CA ALA A 324 13.62 19.40 -19.93
C ALA A 324 12.18 19.15 -19.49
N ILE A 325 11.84 19.52 -18.25
CA ILE A 325 10.45 19.49 -17.81
C ILE A 325 9.79 20.75 -18.34
N GLU A 326 8.84 20.58 -19.26
CA GLU A 326 7.99 21.69 -19.67
C GLU A 326 7.28 22.28 -18.44
N PRO A 327 7.12 23.61 -18.38
CA PRO A 327 6.57 24.27 -17.21
C PRO A 327 5.16 23.74 -16.91
N VAL A 328 5.07 22.86 -15.91
CA VAL A 328 3.80 22.39 -15.36
C VAL A 328 3.21 23.54 -14.56
N SER A 329 2.41 24.35 -15.23
CA SER A 329 1.64 25.38 -14.54
C SER A 329 0.38 24.75 -13.96
N SER A 330 -0.07 25.23 -12.81
CA SER A 330 -1.40 24.89 -12.33
C SER A 330 -2.43 25.34 -13.38
N LEU A 331 -2.89 24.42 -14.23
CA LEU A 331 -3.90 24.68 -15.26
C LEU A 331 -5.10 25.37 -14.61
N THR A 332 -5.70 26.33 -15.30
CA THR A 332 -6.75 27.23 -14.77
C THR A 332 -7.89 26.52 -14.04
#